data_AF-A0A7L4RJC5-F1
#
_entry.id   AF-A0A7L4RJC5-F1
#
_cell.length_a   1.000
_cell.length_b   1.000
_cell.length_c   1.000
_cell.angle_alpha   90.00
_cell.angle_beta   90.00
_cell.angle_gamma   90.00
#
_symmetry.space_group_name_H-M   'P 1'
#
loop_
_entity.id
_entity.type
_entity.pdbx_description
1 polymer ?
#
loop_
_entity_poly.entity_id
_entity_poly.type
_entity_poly.pdbx_seq_one_letter_code
_entity_poly.pdbx_strand_id
1 'polypeptide(L)'
;MAEEKKEEKKTEKGVEKPPEKIPEKNESVDAVVKELEKNIFSIKFYPVAVDEHAKDEAVMHVRKAYNEGNETVRQIVLFMLHEAIAEFSEFRTVHNFEYMRMKNPAVEPAQARIEVYKKMFNYNTSIEGVMELVSMLGSLRGGDDSAKVLTYHYARLCTWESEASVLLRNAVITALGESKSPYALNALMEYAKNTDNEKTFGRLLQALEKWDEKLQKAEMAEPKRKKIAKELKAILAMGFKGGHYG
;
A
#
# COMPACT_ATOMS: atom_id res chain seq x y z
N MET A 1 48.04 -40.61 45.80
CA MET A 1 48.05 -39.49 44.83
C MET A 1 48.37 -40.07 43.46
N ALA A 2 47.65 -39.61 42.43
CA ALA A 2 47.74 -39.90 41.00
C ALA A 2 47.32 -41.33 40.58
N GLU A 3 46.03 -41.61 40.33
CA GLU A 3 45.17 -41.25 39.17
C GLU A 3 45.53 -41.97 37.86
N GLU A 4 44.75 -43.04 37.61
CA GLU A 4 44.57 -43.71 36.32
C GLU A 4 43.85 -42.77 35.34
N LYS A 5 44.45 -42.53 34.17
CA LYS A 5 43.77 -41.86 33.04
C LYS A 5 43.26 -42.88 32.04
N LYS A 6 41.93 -42.96 31.95
CA LYS A 6 41.18 -43.49 30.81
C LYS A 6 41.28 -42.50 29.64
N GLU A 7 41.69 -42.98 28.47
CA GLU A 7 41.53 -42.24 27.21
C GLU A 7 40.22 -42.63 26.54
N GLU A 8 39.33 -41.64 26.42
CA GLU A 8 38.05 -41.70 25.72
C GLU A 8 38.24 -41.56 24.20
N LYS A 9 37.62 -42.48 23.46
CA LYS A 9 37.38 -42.37 22.02
C LYS A 9 36.43 -41.22 21.72
N LYS A 10 36.94 -40.15 21.10
CA LYS A 10 36.13 -39.09 20.48
C LYS A 10 35.54 -39.57 19.16
N THR A 11 34.21 -39.56 19.09
CA THR A 11 33.37 -39.61 17.89
C THR A 11 33.64 -38.44 16.95
N GLU A 12 33.92 -38.74 15.68
CA GLU A 12 34.03 -37.78 14.58
C GLU A 12 32.69 -37.09 14.33
N LYS A 13 32.72 -35.75 14.38
CA LYS A 13 31.62 -34.88 13.97
C LYS A 13 31.56 -34.85 12.45
N GLY A 14 30.41 -35.21 11.89
CA GLY A 14 30.06 -34.95 10.51
C GLY A 14 30.15 -33.45 10.22
N VAL A 15 30.91 -33.10 9.18
CA VAL A 15 31.01 -31.75 8.63
C VAL A 15 29.73 -31.48 7.85
N GLU A 16 28.75 -30.81 8.47
CA GLU A 16 27.64 -30.19 7.76
C GLU A 16 28.22 -29.14 6.81
N LYS A 17 28.03 -29.34 5.50
CA LYS A 17 28.27 -28.31 4.49
C LYS A 17 27.41 -27.10 4.82
N PRO A 18 27.95 -25.86 4.79
CA PRO A 18 27.12 -24.67 4.89
C PRO A 18 26.13 -24.66 3.72
N PRO A 19 24.89 -24.17 3.93
CA PRO A 19 23.85 -24.22 2.92
C PRO A 19 24.32 -23.50 1.65
N GLU A 20 24.21 -24.21 0.52
CA GLU A 20 24.39 -23.65 -0.81
C GLU A 20 23.57 -22.36 -0.92
N LYS A 21 24.29 -21.24 -1.10
CA LYS A 21 23.66 -19.97 -1.44
C LYS A 21 22.86 -20.17 -2.72
N ILE A 22 21.56 -19.94 -2.62
CA ILE A 22 20.66 -19.75 -3.76
C ILE A 22 21.29 -18.64 -4.63
N PRO A 23 21.48 -18.85 -5.94
CA PRO A 23 22.03 -17.82 -6.81
C PRO A 23 21.05 -16.66 -6.88
N GLU A 24 21.37 -15.56 -6.18
CA GLU A 24 20.71 -14.27 -6.38
C GLU A 24 20.96 -13.84 -7.83
N LYS A 25 19.89 -13.81 -8.60
CA LYS A 25 19.87 -13.22 -9.93
C LYS A 25 20.09 -11.71 -9.74
N ASN A 26 21.36 -11.28 -9.71
CA ASN A 26 21.75 -9.87 -9.58
C ASN A 26 21.43 -9.12 -10.89
N GLU A 27 20.15 -8.92 -11.16
CA GLU A 27 19.71 -7.83 -12.03
C GLU A 27 20.15 -6.52 -11.34
N SER A 28 20.83 -5.63 -12.06
CA SER A 28 21.31 -4.40 -11.43
C SER A 28 20.10 -3.59 -10.93
N VAL A 29 20.23 -2.98 -9.76
CA VAL A 29 19.17 -2.16 -9.16
C VAL A 29 18.68 -1.10 -10.17
N ASP A 30 19.57 -0.53 -10.97
CA ASP A 30 19.25 0.43 -12.03
C ASP A 30 18.29 -0.14 -13.09
N ALA A 31 18.45 -1.41 -13.48
CA ALA A 31 17.57 -2.04 -14.45
C ALA A 31 16.16 -2.20 -13.87
N VAL A 32 16.07 -2.65 -12.61
CA VAL A 32 14.82 -2.79 -11.87
C VAL A 32 14.13 -1.43 -11.70
N VAL A 33 14.87 -0.39 -11.35
CA VAL A 33 14.34 0.98 -11.21
C VAL A 33 13.74 1.46 -12.53
N LYS A 34 14.46 1.34 -13.65
CA LYS A 34 13.95 1.78 -14.97
C LYS A 34 12.70 1.01 -15.40
N GLU A 35 12.66 -0.29 -15.11
CA GLU A 35 11.47 -1.09 -15.38
C GLU A 35 10.28 -0.67 -14.52
N LEU A 36 10.50 -0.44 -13.22
CA LEU A 36 9.47 0.08 -12.32
C LEU A 36 8.99 1.47 -12.75
N GLU A 37 9.89 2.39 -13.13
CA GLU A 37 9.52 3.71 -13.66
C GLU A 37 8.62 3.60 -14.88
N LYS A 38 8.93 2.71 -15.82
CA LYS A 38 8.10 2.45 -17.00
C LYS A 38 6.71 1.93 -16.62
N ASN A 39 6.64 0.99 -15.69
CA ASN A 39 5.35 0.42 -15.25
C ASN A 39 4.52 1.48 -14.48
N ILE A 40 5.13 2.23 -13.56
CA ILE A 40 4.47 3.32 -12.84
C ILE A 40 4.00 4.42 -13.81
N PHE A 41 4.79 4.76 -14.82
CA PHE A 41 4.36 5.65 -15.90
C PHE A 41 3.10 5.11 -16.58
N SER A 42 3.09 3.83 -16.93
CA SER A 42 1.97 3.22 -17.64
C SER A 42 0.67 3.30 -16.84
N ILE A 43 0.75 3.12 -15.52
CA ILE A 43 -0.38 3.29 -14.61
C ILE A 43 -0.79 4.76 -14.51
N LYS A 44 0.16 5.67 -14.31
CA LYS A 44 -0.07 7.11 -14.10
C LYS A 44 -0.70 7.80 -15.31
N PHE A 45 -0.35 7.39 -16.53
CA PHE A 45 -0.73 8.08 -17.76
C PHE A 45 -1.81 7.35 -18.57
N TYR A 46 -2.43 6.31 -18.01
CA TYR A 46 -3.70 5.78 -18.49
C TYR A 46 -4.83 6.80 -18.20
N PRO A 47 -5.80 7.00 -19.11
CA PRO A 47 -5.98 6.36 -20.42
C PRO A 47 -5.41 7.16 -21.60
N VAL A 48 -4.71 8.28 -21.37
CA VAL A 48 -4.35 9.20 -22.46
C VAL A 48 -3.12 8.73 -23.24
N ALA A 49 -2.09 8.24 -22.55
CA ALA A 49 -0.84 7.82 -23.19
C ALA A 49 -0.72 6.30 -23.33
N VAL A 50 -1.55 5.55 -22.60
CA VAL A 50 -1.45 4.10 -22.46
C VAL A 50 -2.85 3.50 -22.48
N ASP A 51 -3.00 2.36 -23.14
CA ASP A 51 -4.25 1.59 -23.16
C ASP A 51 -4.46 0.77 -21.89
N GLU A 52 -5.65 0.21 -21.73
CA GLU A 52 -6.04 -0.51 -20.51
C GLU A 52 -5.20 -1.76 -20.30
N HIS A 53 -4.89 -2.50 -21.37
CA HIS A 53 -4.12 -3.74 -21.30
C HIS A 53 -2.69 -3.47 -20.79
N ALA A 54 -2.01 -2.47 -21.36
CA ALA A 54 -0.67 -2.08 -20.92
C ALA A 54 -0.66 -1.57 -19.47
N LYS A 55 -1.71 -0.86 -19.03
CA LYS A 55 -1.88 -0.47 -17.63
C LYS A 55 -2.05 -1.70 -16.72
N ASP A 56 -2.85 -2.68 -17.11
CA ASP A 56 -3.04 -3.91 -16.33
C ASP A 56 -1.77 -4.75 -16.22
N GLU A 57 -1.02 -4.90 -17.32
CA GLU A 57 0.30 -5.53 -17.30
C GLU A 57 1.25 -4.82 -16.35
N ALA A 58 1.28 -3.49 -16.38
CA ALA A 58 2.10 -2.69 -15.49
C ALA A 58 1.73 -2.88 -14.02
N VAL A 59 0.43 -2.94 -13.68
CA VAL A 59 -0.04 -3.26 -12.32
C VAL A 59 0.47 -4.64 -11.89
N MET A 60 0.36 -5.65 -12.76
CA MET A 60 0.85 -7.00 -12.47
C MET A 60 2.36 -7.03 -12.24
N HIS A 61 3.13 -6.32 -13.07
CA HIS A 61 4.59 -6.26 -12.93
C HIS A 61 5.03 -5.57 -11.64
N VAL A 62 4.42 -4.44 -11.28
CA VAL A 62 4.73 -3.76 -10.00
C VAL A 62 4.42 -4.66 -8.81
N ARG A 63 3.26 -5.34 -8.82
CA ARG A 63 2.89 -6.30 -7.76
C ARG A 63 3.90 -7.45 -7.67
N LYS A 64 4.31 -7.99 -8.82
CA LYS A 64 5.30 -9.08 -8.89
C LYS A 64 6.65 -8.63 -8.33
N ALA A 65 7.14 -7.47 -8.78
CA ALA A 65 8.40 -6.89 -8.32
C ALA A 65 8.43 -6.69 -6.80
N TYR A 66 7.33 -6.23 -6.19
CA TYR A 66 7.26 -6.11 -4.74
C TYR A 66 7.22 -7.48 -4.03
N ASN A 67 6.33 -8.38 -4.47
CA ASN A 67 6.10 -9.64 -3.78
C ASN A 67 7.32 -10.58 -3.86
N GLU A 68 8.00 -10.61 -5.00
CA GLU A 68 9.13 -11.50 -5.28
C GLU A 68 10.50 -10.82 -5.11
N GLY A 69 10.53 -9.49 -5.09
CA GLY A 69 11.76 -8.71 -4.94
C GLY A 69 12.34 -8.77 -3.52
N ASN A 70 13.63 -8.44 -3.44
CA ASN A 70 14.31 -8.22 -2.17
C ASN A 70 13.83 -6.94 -1.48
N GLU A 71 14.33 -6.69 -0.27
CA GLU A 71 13.93 -5.54 0.53
C GLU A 71 14.13 -4.20 -0.20
N THR A 72 15.26 -4.04 -0.91
CA THR A 72 15.54 -2.82 -1.67
C THR A 72 14.49 -2.56 -2.75
N VAL A 73 14.12 -3.60 -3.53
CA VAL A 73 13.09 -3.48 -4.57
C VAL A 73 11.73 -3.13 -3.95
N ARG A 74 11.39 -3.75 -2.81
CA ARG A 74 10.16 -3.45 -2.08
C ARG A 74 10.09 -1.99 -1.65
N GLN A 75 11.17 -1.46 -1.08
CA GLN A 75 11.22 -0.07 -0.65
C GLN A 75 11.15 0.91 -1.84
N ILE A 76 11.75 0.58 -2.98
CA ILE A 76 11.63 1.39 -4.21
C ILE A 76 10.18 1.43 -4.70
N VAL A 77 9.48 0.28 -4.74
CA VAL A 77 8.06 0.23 -5.13
C VAL A 77 7.21 1.07 -4.17
N LEU A 78 7.41 0.92 -2.85
CA LEU A 78 6.67 1.70 -1.87
C LEU A 78 6.92 3.20 -2.00
N PHE A 79 8.18 3.60 -2.23
CA PHE A 79 8.55 4.99 -2.47
C PHE A 79 7.85 5.55 -3.71
N MET A 80 7.91 4.84 -4.85
CA MET A 80 7.27 5.29 -6.08
C MET A 80 5.74 5.40 -5.96
N LEU A 81 5.10 4.43 -5.29
CA LEU A 81 3.66 4.48 -5.02
C LEU A 81 3.31 5.62 -4.06
N HIS A 82 4.12 5.84 -3.02
CA HIS A 82 3.95 6.95 -2.10
C HIS A 82 4.02 8.30 -2.82
N GLU A 83 5.06 8.53 -3.62
CA GLU A 83 5.24 9.77 -4.38
C GLU A 83 4.06 9.99 -5.35
N ALA A 84 3.69 8.95 -6.11
CA ALA A 84 2.59 9.03 -7.06
C ALA A 84 1.25 9.32 -6.36
N ILE A 85 0.99 8.70 -5.20
CA ILE A 85 -0.19 9.03 -4.39
C ILE A 85 -0.05 10.45 -3.86
N ALA A 86 1.10 10.85 -3.30
CA ALA A 86 1.30 12.14 -2.64
C ALA A 86 1.13 13.35 -3.57
N GLU A 87 1.41 13.19 -4.86
CA GLU A 87 1.16 14.17 -5.93
C GLU A 87 -0.33 14.56 -6.06
N PHE A 88 -1.28 13.75 -5.56
CA PHE A 88 -2.72 14.04 -5.63
C PHE A 88 -3.17 15.36 -5.00
N SER A 89 -2.32 16.00 -4.19
CA SER A 89 -2.58 17.36 -3.71
C SER A 89 -2.82 18.36 -4.87
N GLU A 90 -2.44 18.01 -6.11
CA GLU A 90 -2.77 18.76 -7.31
C GLU A 90 -4.28 18.83 -7.62
N PHE A 91 -5.15 17.95 -7.08
CA PHE A 91 -6.61 18.01 -7.29
C PHE A 91 -7.25 19.32 -6.80
N ARG A 92 -6.55 20.07 -5.95
CA ARG A 92 -7.03 21.35 -5.43
C ARG A 92 -7.05 22.44 -6.48
N THR A 93 -6.30 22.28 -7.56
CA THR A 93 -6.15 23.31 -8.57
C THR A 93 -6.79 22.86 -9.87
N VAL A 94 -7.75 23.62 -10.34
CA VAL A 94 -8.36 23.38 -11.64
C VAL A 94 -7.29 23.58 -12.71
N HIS A 95 -6.93 22.49 -13.37
CA HIS A 95 -6.01 22.49 -14.50
C HIS A 95 -6.72 23.08 -15.73
N ASN A 96 -6.59 24.38 -15.93
CA ASN A 96 -7.10 25.07 -17.12
C ASN A 96 -5.96 25.68 -17.94
N PHE A 97 -6.30 26.22 -19.10
CA PHE A 97 -5.32 26.78 -20.05
C PHE A 97 -4.49 27.90 -19.41
N GLU A 98 -5.13 28.82 -18.68
CA GLU A 98 -4.46 29.93 -18.01
C GLU A 98 -3.51 29.45 -16.91
N TYR A 99 -3.92 28.45 -16.13
CA TYR A 99 -3.08 27.81 -15.12
C TYR A 99 -1.80 27.21 -15.74
N MET A 100 -1.94 26.50 -16.87
CA MET A 100 -0.78 25.93 -17.56
C MET A 100 0.13 26.99 -18.16
N ARG A 101 -0.44 28.05 -18.75
CA ARG A 101 0.31 29.21 -19.27
C ARG A 101 1.01 29.99 -18.15
N MET A 102 0.41 30.10 -16.98
CA MET A 102 1.03 30.74 -15.81
C MET A 102 2.20 29.90 -15.27
N LYS A 103 2.03 28.58 -15.18
CA LYS A 103 3.09 27.65 -14.72
C LYS A 103 4.23 27.54 -15.73
N ASN A 104 3.94 27.67 -17.03
CA ASN A 104 4.93 27.64 -18.09
C ASN A 104 4.62 28.68 -19.19
N PRO A 105 5.04 29.95 -19.02
CA PRO A 105 4.70 31.03 -19.97
C PRO A 105 5.24 30.83 -21.39
N ALA A 106 6.28 30.01 -21.54
CA ALA A 106 6.92 29.70 -22.81
C ALA A 106 6.23 28.56 -23.58
N VAL A 107 5.22 27.89 -23.00
CA VAL A 107 4.55 26.77 -23.67
C VAL A 107 3.67 27.27 -24.81
N GLU A 108 3.77 26.61 -25.96
CA GLU A 108 2.90 26.87 -27.11
C GLU A 108 1.42 26.65 -26.73
N PRO A 109 0.47 27.49 -27.20
CA PRO A 109 -0.94 27.35 -26.84
C PRO A 109 -1.54 25.97 -27.15
N ALA A 110 -1.14 25.36 -28.27
CA ALA A 110 -1.57 24.01 -28.62
C ALA A 110 -1.10 22.98 -27.58
N GLN A 111 0.15 23.08 -27.13
CA GLN A 111 0.71 22.19 -26.12
C GLN A 111 0.06 22.42 -24.76
N ALA A 112 -0.20 23.66 -24.35
CA ALA A 112 -0.94 23.94 -23.11
C ALA A 112 -2.32 23.28 -23.10
N ARG A 113 -3.06 23.31 -24.22
CA ARG A 113 -4.37 22.64 -24.33
C ARG A 113 -4.25 21.12 -24.21
N ILE A 114 -3.21 20.53 -24.82
CA ILE A 114 -2.93 19.10 -24.69
C ILE A 114 -2.59 18.75 -23.23
N GLU A 115 -1.80 19.56 -22.54
CA GLU A 115 -1.46 19.33 -21.12
C GLU A 115 -2.68 19.46 -20.21
N VAL A 116 -3.60 20.40 -20.49
CA VAL A 116 -4.91 20.45 -19.80
C VAL A 116 -5.67 19.14 -20.02
N TYR A 117 -5.80 18.68 -21.27
CA TYR A 117 -6.49 17.43 -21.57
C TYR A 117 -5.86 16.24 -20.83
N LYS A 118 -4.53 16.10 -20.89
CA LYS A 118 -3.80 15.06 -20.13
C LYS A 118 -4.10 15.14 -18.64
N LYS A 119 -4.07 16.34 -18.06
CA LYS A 119 -4.31 16.55 -16.63
C LYS A 119 -5.76 16.32 -16.21
N MET A 120 -6.72 16.43 -17.12
CA MET A 120 -8.11 16.10 -16.85
C MET A 120 -8.37 14.59 -16.83
N PHE A 121 -7.70 13.84 -17.69
CA PHE A 121 -8.06 12.44 -17.94
C PHE A 121 -7.07 11.43 -17.38
N ASN A 122 -5.80 11.78 -17.17
CA ASN A 122 -4.82 10.84 -16.66
C ASN A 122 -5.07 10.45 -15.20
N TYR A 123 -4.70 9.22 -14.88
CA TYR A 123 -4.77 8.66 -13.55
C TYR A 123 -3.89 9.40 -12.53
N ASN A 124 -2.75 9.96 -12.93
CA ASN A 124 -1.92 10.74 -12.02
C ASN A 124 -2.55 12.04 -11.53
N THR A 125 -3.64 12.49 -12.17
CA THR A 125 -4.36 13.72 -11.80
C THR A 125 -5.87 13.52 -11.69
N SER A 126 -6.32 12.27 -11.46
CA SER A 126 -7.70 11.94 -11.15
C SER A 126 -7.84 11.11 -9.88
N ILE A 127 -9.00 11.21 -9.23
CA ILE A 127 -9.31 10.48 -7.99
C ILE A 127 -9.25 8.98 -8.25
N GLU A 128 -9.77 8.53 -9.38
CA GLU A 128 -9.79 7.15 -9.83
C GLU A 128 -8.38 6.56 -9.89
N GLY A 129 -7.43 7.30 -10.47
CA GLY A 129 -6.04 6.84 -10.54
C GLY A 129 -5.37 6.74 -9.18
N VAL A 130 -5.65 7.66 -8.25
CA VAL A 130 -5.15 7.55 -6.88
C VAL A 130 -5.79 6.38 -6.14
N MET A 131 -7.08 6.14 -6.34
CA MET A 131 -7.77 4.96 -5.79
C MET A 131 -7.15 3.66 -6.31
N GLU A 132 -6.76 3.60 -7.60
CA GLU A 132 -6.05 2.46 -8.18
C GLU A 132 -4.71 2.21 -7.49
N LEU A 133 -3.91 3.26 -7.26
CA LEU A 133 -2.63 3.15 -6.54
C LEU A 133 -2.82 2.75 -5.06
N VAL A 134 -3.85 3.26 -4.39
CA VAL A 134 -4.22 2.88 -3.03
C VAL A 134 -4.65 1.40 -2.97
N SER A 135 -5.47 0.96 -3.92
CA SER A 135 -5.86 -0.45 -4.07
C SER A 135 -4.65 -1.34 -4.29
N MET A 136 -3.70 -0.89 -5.11
CA MET A 136 -2.44 -1.60 -5.34
C MET A 136 -1.67 -1.81 -4.04
N LEU A 137 -1.47 -0.76 -3.22
CA LEU A 137 -0.82 -0.89 -1.91
C LEU A 137 -1.52 -1.93 -1.01
N GLY A 138 -2.85 -1.95 -0.99
CA GLY A 138 -3.63 -2.93 -0.24
C GLY A 138 -3.43 -4.37 -0.72
N SER A 139 -3.14 -4.57 -2.00
CA SER A 139 -2.92 -5.89 -2.61
C SER A 139 -1.50 -6.44 -2.44
N LEU A 140 -0.52 -5.59 -2.08
CA LEU A 140 0.88 -5.98 -1.93
C LEU A 140 1.07 -6.97 -0.77
N ARG A 141 1.84 -8.02 -1.01
CA ARG A 141 2.18 -9.07 -0.03
C ARG A 141 3.66 -8.91 0.32
N GLY A 142 4.01 -9.01 1.61
CA GLY A 142 5.43 -8.99 1.99
C GLY A 142 5.76 -8.23 3.27
N GLY A 143 4.77 -7.79 4.05
CA GLY A 143 5.01 -7.20 5.36
C GLY A 143 3.96 -6.16 5.73
N ASP A 144 4.27 -5.40 6.77
CA ASP A 144 3.40 -4.33 7.30
C ASP A 144 3.61 -2.99 6.59
N ASP A 145 4.65 -2.85 5.76
CA ASP A 145 5.06 -1.54 5.24
C ASP A 145 4.07 -0.93 4.25
N SER A 146 3.46 -1.71 3.36
CA SER A 146 2.38 -1.21 2.51
C SER A 146 1.17 -0.73 3.32
N ALA A 147 0.84 -1.44 4.40
CA ALA A 147 -0.20 -1.04 5.33
C ALA A 147 0.17 0.24 6.10
N LYS A 148 1.43 0.42 6.49
CA LYS A 148 1.91 1.66 7.12
C LYS A 148 1.78 2.85 6.16
N VAL A 149 2.15 2.69 4.89
CA VAL A 149 1.97 3.73 3.86
C VAL A 149 0.48 4.08 3.72
N LEU A 150 -0.41 3.09 3.66
CA LEU A 150 -1.86 3.31 3.69
C LEU A 150 -2.30 4.11 4.92
N THR A 151 -1.87 3.73 6.13
CA THR A 151 -2.24 4.46 7.36
C THR A 151 -1.70 5.89 7.40
N TYR A 152 -0.52 6.13 6.81
CA TYR A 152 0.04 7.47 6.67
C TYR A 152 -0.86 8.34 5.77
N HIS A 153 -1.27 7.81 4.61
CA HIS A 153 -2.17 8.54 3.72
C HIS A 153 -3.56 8.74 4.32
N TYR A 154 -4.09 7.75 5.06
CA TYR A 154 -5.35 7.90 5.80
C TYR A 154 -5.29 9.09 6.77
N ALA A 155 -4.27 9.14 7.63
CA ALA A 155 -4.09 10.21 8.60
C ALA A 155 -3.97 11.59 7.91
N ARG A 156 -3.18 11.68 6.84
CA ARG A 156 -3.06 12.90 6.03
C ARG A 156 -4.41 13.32 5.44
N LEU A 157 -5.18 12.39 4.88
CA LEU A 157 -6.49 12.66 4.29
C LEU A 157 -7.54 13.07 5.33
N CYS A 158 -7.44 12.62 6.58
CA CYS A 158 -8.30 13.07 7.68
C CYS A 158 -8.10 14.55 8.03
N THR A 159 -6.96 15.16 7.66
CA THR A 159 -6.74 16.59 7.90
C THR A 159 -7.51 17.50 6.95
N TRP A 160 -8.18 16.96 5.93
CA TRP A 160 -8.85 17.71 4.88
C TRP A 160 -10.31 17.30 4.73
N GLU A 161 -11.22 18.27 4.87
CA GLU A 161 -12.66 18.06 4.68
C GLU A 161 -13.11 18.46 3.27
N SER A 162 -12.75 17.62 2.29
CA SER A 162 -13.29 17.70 0.94
C SER A 162 -13.91 16.37 0.53
N GLU A 163 -14.84 16.39 -0.42
CA GLU A 163 -15.47 15.17 -0.95
C GLU A 163 -14.43 14.19 -1.52
N ALA A 164 -13.44 14.71 -2.26
CA ALA A 164 -12.32 13.92 -2.76
C ALA A 164 -11.54 13.25 -1.61
N SER A 165 -11.26 13.98 -0.52
CA SER A 165 -10.60 13.39 0.65
C SER A 165 -11.45 12.29 1.30
N VAL A 166 -12.77 12.47 1.40
CA VAL A 166 -13.70 11.43 1.91
C VAL A 166 -13.64 10.17 1.05
N LEU A 167 -13.69 10.32 -0.28
CA LEU A 167 -13.59 9.19 -1.22
C LEU A 167 -12.27 8.45 -1.06
N LEU A 168 -11.15 9.19 -0.99
CA LEU A 168 -9.83 8.60 -0.80
C LEU A 168 -9.66 7.94 0.58
N ARG A 169 -10.21 8.52 1.66
CA ARG A 169 -10.24 7.87 2.98
C ARG A 169 -10.96 6.52 2.91
N ASN A 170 -12.11 6.46 2.22
CA ASN A 170 -12.86 5.23 2.03
C ASN A 170 -12.09 4.20 1.19
N ALA A 171 -11.37 4.65 0.16
CA ALA A 171 -10.50 3.79 -0.63
C ALA A 171 -9.38 3.18 0.23
N VAL A 172 -8.76 3.98 1.11
CA VAL A 172 -7.73 3.50 2.04
C VAL A 172 -8.30 2.50 3.05
N ILE A 173 -9.47 2.77 3.64
CA ILE A 173 -10.16 1.81 4.54
C ILE A 173 -10.40 0.48 3.82
N THR A 174 -10.89 0.55 2.57
CA THR A 174 -11.13 -0.63 1.74
C THR A 174 -9.83 -1.39 1.48
N ALA A 175 -8.75 -0.70 1.10
CA ALA A 175 -7.44 -1.30 0.86
C ALA A 175 -6.84 -1.95 2.12
N LEU A 176 -7.02 -1.34 3.30
CA LEU A 176 -6.64 -1.96 4.58
C LEU A 176 -7.49 -3.21 4.89
N GLY A 177 -8.76 -3.21 4.49
CA GLY A 177 -9.67 -4.35 4.58
C GLY A 177 -9.29 -5.50 3.64
N GLU A 178 -8.67 -5.20 2.49
CA GLU A 178 -8.14 -6.18 1.52
C GLU A 178 -6.76 -6.72 1.95
N SER A 179 -5.95 -5.89 2.62
CA SER A 179 -4.57 -6.20 3.03
C SER A 179 -4.44 -7.49 3.83
N LYS A 180 -3.31 -8.20 3.64
CA LYS A 180 -2.97 -9.40 4.44
C LYS A 180 -2.16 -9.08 5.69
N SER A 181 -1.77 -7.83 5.89
CA SER A 181 -0.93 -7.39 7.01
C SER A 181 -1.75 -7.33 8.31
N PRO A 182 -1.33 -8.02 9.40
CA PRO A 182 -1.92 -7.82 10.72
C PRO A 182 -1.90 -6.38 11.22
N TYR A 183 -0.93 -5.56 10.76
CA TYR A 183 -0.90 -4.14 11.07
C TYR A 183 -2.13 -3.41 10.52
N ALA A 184 -2.57 -3.73 9.29
CA ALA A 184 -3.77 -3.16 8.70
C ALA A 184 -5.04 -3.43 9.54
N LEU A 185 -5.18 -4.64 10.08
CA LEU A 185 -6.27 -4.98 10.99
C LEU A 185 -6.24 -4.13 12.26
N ASN A 186 -5.07 -4.01 12.91
CA ASN A 186 -4.96 -3.18 14.11
C ASN A 186 -5.30 -1.72 13.83
N ALA A 187 -4.85 -1.17 12.69
CA ALA A 187 -5.20 0.18 12.28
C ALA A 187 -6.71 0.36 12.10
N LEU A 188 -7.38 -0.56 11.39
CA LEU A 188 -8.84 -0.52 11.22
C LEU A 188 -9.59 -0.59 12.56
N MET A 189 -9.17 -1.48 13.46
CA MET A 189 -9.77 -1.58 14.79
C MET A 189 -9.57 -0.29 15.59
N GLU A 190 -8.41 0.33 15.49
CA GLU A 190 -8.13 1.61 16.15
C GLU A 190 -8.98 2.74 15.57
N TYR A 191 -9.11 2.81 14.25
CA TYR A 191 -9.98 3.79 13.59
C TYR A 191 -11.44 3.62 13.99
N ALA A 192 -11.93 2.38 14.08
CA ALA A 192 -13.31 2.10 14.48
C ALA A 192 -13.61 2.51 15.93
N LYS A 193 -12.63 2.40 16.84
CA LYS A 193 -12.77 2.82 18.23
C LYS A 193 -12.82 4.34 18.40
N ASN A 194 -12.20 5.08 17.50
CA ASN A 194 -11.98 6.53 17.64
C ASN A 194 -12.76 7.37 16.63
N THR A 195 -13.52 6.77 15.71
CA THR A 195 -14.33 7.53 14.76
C THR A 195 -15.63 8.02 15.40
N ASP A 196 -15.94 9.28 15.15
CA ASP A 196 -17.19 9.95 15.52
C ASP A 196 -18.13 10.14 14.32
N ASN A 197 -17.76 9.60 13.15
CA ASN A 197 -18.52 9.71 11.92
C ASN A 197 -19.21 8.38 11.58
N GLU A 198 -20.54 8.38 11.60
CA GLU A 198 -21.34 7.17 11.38
C GLU A 198 -21.09 6.51 10.02
N LYS A 199 -20.93 7.33 8.96
CA LYS A 199 -20.66 6.81 7.61
C LYS A 199 -19.29 6.15 7.55
N THR A 200 -18.27 6.78 8.13
CA THR A 200 -16.92 6.21 8.24
C THR A 200 -16.94 4.94 9.08
N PHE A 201 -17.67 4.94 10.20
CA PHE A 201 -17.83 3.76 11.06
C PHE A 201 -18.43 2.58 10.29
N GLY A 202 -19.52 2.79 9.54
CA GLY A 202 -20.11 1.75 8.69
C GLY A 202 -19.12 1.17 7.67
N ARG A 203 -18.25 2.00 7.09
CA ARG A 203 -17.18 1.53 6.17
C ARG A 203 -16.09 0.75 6.89
N LEU A 204 -15.71 1.18 8.09
CA LEU A 204 -14.75 0.46 8.92
C LEU A 204 -15.29 -0.93 9.31
N LEU A 205 -16.57 -1.04 9.65
CA LEU A 205 -17.21 -2.33 9.93
C LEU A 205 -17.14 -3.27 8.72
N GLN A 206 -17.49 -2.79 7.52
CA GLN A 206 -17.37 -3.59 6.28
C GLN A 206 -15.93 -4.10 6.04
N ALA A 207 -14.93 -3.26 6.31
CA ALA A 207 -13.52 -3.66 6.19
C ALA A 207 -13.09 -4.66 7.28
N LEU A 208 -13.64 -4.52 8.49
CA LEU A 208 -13.39 -5.41 9.62
C LEU A 208 -14.09 -6.77 9.46
N GLU A 209 -15.26 -6.84 8.82
CA GLU A 209 -15.95 -8.08 8.47
C GLU A 209 -15.11 -8.94 7.51
N LYS A 210 -14.54 -8.32 6.47
CA LYS A 210 -13.56 -8.99 5.58
C LYS A 210 -12.37 -9.57 6.36
N TRP A 211 -11.97 -8.89 7.44
CA TRP A 211 -10.91 -9.36 8.31
C TRP A 211 -11.34 -10.54 9.17
N ASP A 212 -12.56 -10.57 9.70
CA ASP A 212 -13.08 -11.69 10.49
C ASP A 212 -13.06 -13.00 9.66
N GLU A 213 -13.47 -12.91 8.39
CA GLU A 213 -13.46 -14.05 7.46
C GLU A 213 -12.06 -14.62 7.19
N LYS A 214 -11.02 -13.76 7.18
CA LYS A 214 -9.65 -14.15 6.82
C LYS A 214 -8.68 -14.24 8.01
N LEU A 215 -9.09 -13.87 9.22
CA LEU A 215 -8.23 -13.80 10.41
C LEU A 215 -7.54 -15.13 10.72
N GLN A 216 -8.22 -16.26 10.47
CA GLN A 216 -7.67 -17.60 10.69
C GLN A 216 -6.47 -17.92 9.79
N LYS A 217 -6.40 -17.29 8.61
CA LYS A 217 -5.33 -17.46 7.62
C LYS A 217 -4.21 -16.43 7.78
N ALA A 218 -4.35 -15.50 8.72
CA ALA A 218 -3.37 -14.43 8.91
C ALA A 218 -2.11 -14.96 9.61
N GLU A 219 -0.95 -14.51 9.15
CA GLU A 219 0.36 -14.87 9.67
C GLU A 219 0.60 -14.19 11.03
N MET A 220 0.24 -14.87 12.12
CA MET A 220 0.43 -14.40 13.49
C MET A 220 0.41 -15.55 14.50
N ALA A 221 1.02 -15.34 15.66
CA ALA A 221 1.00 -16.31 16.75
C ALA A 221 -0.42 -16.56 17.28
N GLU A 222 -0.76 -17.81 17.57
CA GLU A 222 -2.09 -18.24 18.01
C GLU A 222 -2.64 -17.47 19.23
N PRO A 223 -1.85 -17.17 20.28
CA PRO A 223 -2.33 -16.35 21.40
C PRO A 223 -2.73 -14.93 20.97
N LYS A 224 -1.94 -14.32 20.07
CA LYS A 224 -2.21 -12.99 19.50
C LYS A 224 -3.48 -13.02 18.66
N ARG A 225 -3.66 -14.06 17.84
CA ARG A 225 -4.86 -14.27 17.02
C ARG A 225 -6.12 -14.35 17.85
N LYS A 226 -6.12 -15.17 18.92
CA LYS A 226 -7.28 -15.31 19.82
C LYS A 226 -7.65 -13.99 20.50
N LYS A 227 -6.65 -13.21 20.94
CA LYS A 227 -6.86 -11.88 21.51
C LYS A 227 -7.51 -10.94 20.49
N ILE A 228 -6.93 -10.84 19.30
CA ILE A 228 -7.43 -10.00 18.22
C ILE A 228 -8.85 -10.41 17.81
N ALA A 229 -9.13 -11.71 17.68
CA ALA A 229 -10.47 -12.21 17.33
C ALA A 229 -11.53 -11.78 18.35
N LYS A 230 -11.18 -11.79 19.64
CA LYS A 230 -12.09 -11.32 20.71
C LYS A 230 -12.35 -9.81 20.60
N GLU A 231 -11.32 -9.02 20.36
CA GLU A 231 -11.44 -7.56 20.20
C GLU A 231 -12.23 -7.20 18.93
N LEU A 232 -11.95 -7.86 17.82
CA LEU A 232 -12.66 -7.70 16.55
C LEU A 232 -14.16 -7.94 16.72
N LYS A 233 -14.54 -9.07 17.33
CA LYS A 233 -15.96 -9.37 17.61
C LYS A 233 -16.62 -8.33 18.51
N ALA A 234 -15.90 -7.78 19.48
CA ALA A 234 -16.44 -6.73 20.34
C ALA A 234 -16.69 -5.42 19.56
N ILE A 235 -15.83 -5.10 18.59
CA ILE A 235 -16.01 -3.93 17.70
C ILE A 235 -17.16 -4.16 16.72
N LEU A 236 -17.24 -5.34 16.11
CA LEU A 236 -18.34 -5.68 15.19
C LEU A 236 -19.71 -5.70 15.88
N ALA A 237 -19.76 -6.06 17.17
CA ALA A 237 -20.97 -5.98 17.98
C ALA A 237 -21.24 -4.55 18.52
N MET A 238 -20.34 -3.60 18.31
CA MET A 238 -20.50 -2.23 18.77
C MET A 238 -21.47 -1.49 17.83
N GLY A 239 -22.60 -1.03 18.37
CA GLY A 239 -23.42 -0.03 17.67
C GLY A 239 -22.71 1.32 17.61
N PHE A 240 -23.02 2.14 16.61
CA PHE A 240 -22.46 3.50 16.53
C PHE A 240 -22.84 4.30 17.78
N LYS A 241 -21.84 4.67 18.58
CA LYS A 241 -22.02 5.51 19.77
C LYS A 241 -21.74 6.95 19.33
N GLY A 242 -22.76 7.64 18.82
CA GLY A 242 -22.61 9.03 18.38
C GLY A 242 -21.98 9.91 19.47
N GLY A 243 -21.00 10.73 19.08
CA GLY A 243 -20.40 11.73 19.96
C GLY A 243 -21.38 12.86 20.28
N HIS A 244 -21.30 13.39 21.50
CA HIS A 244 -22.16 14.44 22.08
C HIS A 244 -22.01 15.85 21.45
N TYR A 245 -21.72 15.95 20.16
CA TYR A 245 -21.72 17.22 19.44
C TYR A 245 -22.52 17.06 18.15
N GLY A 246 -23.84 17.22 18.29
CA GLY A 246 -24.73 17.59 17.20
C GLY A 246 -24.81 19.10 17.04
#